data_AF-A0A6N6JXT4-F1
#
_entry.id   AF-A0A6N6JXT4-F1
#
_cell.length_a   1.000
_cell.length_b   1.000
_cell.length_c   1.000
_cell.angle_alpha   90.00
_cell.angle_beta   90.00
_cell.angle_gamma   90.00
#
_symmetry.space_group_name_H-M   'P 1'
#
loop_
_entity.id
_entity.type
_entity.pdbx_description
1 polymer ?
#
loop_
_entity_poly.entity_id
_entity_poly.type
_entity_poly.pdbx_seq_one_letter_code
_entity_poly.pdbx_strand_id
1 'polypeptide(L)'
;MDHERHSLHGITVVIDTGTDALIAGRFHSIIDGEALLLDVEVHREGDGGKSQQEWLAFAQKFGQWPRDKQMRLPLNRIKSVRRLVDLSPATL
;
A
#
# COMPACT_ATOMS: atom_id res chain seq x y z
N MET A 1 18.94 0.14 1.09
CA MET A 1 17.55 0.53 0.83
C MET A 1 17.00 -0.07 -0.47
N ASP A 2 17.76 -0.19 -1.57
CA ASP A 2 17.23 -0.76 -2.83
C ASP A 2 17.00 -2.28 -2.79
N HIS A 3 17.84 -3.04 -2.08
CA HIS A 3 17.66 -4.50 -1.94
C HIS A 3 16.33 -4.90 -1.28
N GLU A 4 15.89 -4.17 -0.26
CA GLU A 4 14.62 -4.44 0.42
C GLU A 4 13.40 -4.12 -0.43
N ARG A 5 13.51 -3.24 -1.42
CA ARG A 5 12.41 -2.92 -2.33
C ARG A 5 12.37 -3.86 -3.53
N HIS A 6 13.53 -4.37 -3.98
CA HIS A 6 13.58 -5.44 -4.97
C HIS A 6 12.89 -6.72 -4.46
N SER A 7 13.00 -7.03 -3.16
CA SER A 7 12.33 -8.19 -2.57
C SER A 7 10.80 -8.04 -2.46
N LEU A 8 10.27 -6.84 -2.68
CA LEU A 8 8.82 -6.58 -2.71
C LEU A 8 8.20 -6.83 -4.08
N HIS A 9 8.98 -7.10 -5.14
CA HIS A 9 8.44 -7.33 -6.48
C HIS A 9 7.36 -8.43 -6.47
N GLY A 10 6.16 -8.08 -6.95
CA GLY A 10 5.00 -8.97 -7.02
C GLY A 10 4.24 -9.11 -5.69
N ILE A 11 4.69 -8.49 -4.61
CA ILE A 11 4.05 -8.57 -3.30
C ILE A 11 3.03 -7.45 -3.12
N THR A 12 1.86 -7.77 -2.56
CA THR A 12 0.89 -6.77 -2.11
C THR A 12 1.45 -6.03 -0.90
N VAL A 13 1.66 -4.73 -1.06
CA VAL A 13 2.17 -3.83 -0.05
C VAL A 13 1.14 -2.79 0.32
N VAL A 14 1.29 -2.23 1.51
CA VAL A 14 0.62 -1.00 1.93
C VAL A 14 1.68 0.08 2.01
N ILE A 15 1.40 1.20 1.34
CA ILE A 15 2.19 2.41 1.35
C ILE A 15 1.46 3.44 2.19
N ASP A 16 2.19 3.99 3.16
CA ASP A 16 1.78 5.17 3.90
C ASP A 16 2.50 6.40 3.31
N THR A 17 1.72 7.39 2.90
CA THR A 17 2.21 8.69 2.40
C THR A 17 2.11 9.78 3.47
N GLY A 18 1.45 9.49 4.59
CA GLY A 18 1.28 10.35 5.74
C GLY A 18 0.37 11.54 5.53
N THR A 19 -0.43 11.53 4.46
CA THR A 19 -1.41 12.56 4.08
C THR A 19 -2.82 11.97 4.03
N ASP A 20 -3.20 11.26 5.09
CA ASP A 20 -4.57 10.74 5.36
C ASP A 20 -5.05 9.55 4.51
N ALA A 21 -4.18 8.99 3.67
CA ALA A 21 -4.49 7.83 2.86
C ALA A 21 -3.44 6.73 2.99
N LEU A 22 -3.93 5.50 3.11
CA LEU A 22 -3.17 4.29 2.87
C LEU A 22 -3.42 3.81 1.45
N ILE A 23 -2.38 3.29 0.82
CA ILE A 23 -2.43 2.80 -0.56
C ILE A 23 -2.02 1.35 -0.54
N ALA A 24 -2.93 0.44 -0.89
CA ALA A 24 -2.60 -0.97 -1.11
C ALA A 24 -2.41 -1.23 -2.60
N GLY A 25 -1.40 -2.03 -2.94
CA GLY A 25 -1.18 -2.44 -4.33
C GLY A 25 -0.07 -3.48 -4.44
N ARG A 26 0.00 -4.16 -5.58
CA ARG A 26 1.10 -5.08 -5.89
C ARG A 26 2.31 -4.27 -6.33
N PHE A 27 3.39 -4.33 -5.55
CA PHE A 27 4.63 -3.61 -5.88
C PHE A 27 5.25 -4.20 -7.14
N HIS A 28 5.50 -3.36 -8.15
CA HIS A 28 6.03 -3.81 -9.43
C HIS A 28 7.49 -3.39 -9.61
N SER A 29 7.82 -2.11 -9.54
CA SER A 29 9.20 -1.68 -9.73
C SER A 29 9.41 -0.26 -9.23
N ILE A 30 10.67 0.18 -9.24
CA ILE A 30 11.02 1.59 -9.15
C ILE A 30 11.45 2.02 -10.54
N ILE A 31 10.83 3.08 -11.06
CA ILE A 31 11.13 3.66 -12.37
C ILE A 31 11.23 5.17 -12.18
N ASP A 32 12.33 5.78 -12.61
CA ASP A 32 12.53 7.24 -12.58
C ASP A 32 12.31 7.90 -11.20
N GLY A 33 12.66 7.19 -10.12
CA GLY A 33 12.47 7.69 -8.75
C GLY A 33 11.02 7.61 -8.23
N GLU A 34 10.17 6.83 -8.90
CA GLU A 34 8.80 6.54 -8.50
C GLU A 34 8.60 5.05 -8.26
N ALA A 35 7.86 4.69 -7.21
CA ALA A 35 7.35 3.34 -7.03
C ALA A 35 6.14 3.12 -7.95
N LEU A 36 6.18 2.07 -8.76
CA LEU A 36 5.07 1.60 -9.58
C LEU A 36 4.33 0.48 -8.84
N LEU A 37 3.06 0.74 -8.57
CA LEU A 37 2.12 -0.24 -8.03
C LEU A 37 1.14 -0.67 -9.13
N LEU A 38 0.70 -1.92 -9.07
CA LEU A 38 -0.39 -2.48 -9.86
C LEU A 38 -1.57 -2.83 -8.95
N ASP A 39 -2.76 -2.93 -9.53
CA ASP A 39 -3.97 -3.37 -8.83
C ASP A 39 -4.17 -2.57 -7.53
N VAL A 40 -4.37 -1.26 -7.65
CA VAL A 40 -4.28 -0.30 -6.55
C VAL A 40 -5.64 0.00 -5.94
N GLU A 41 -5.68 0.01 -4.61
CA GLU A 41 -6.76 0.52 -3.78
C GLU A 41 -6.23 1.64 -2.89
N VAL A 42 -6.93 2.77 -2.88
CA VAL A 42 -6.64 3.89 -1.97
C VAL A 42 -7.74 3.93 -0.92
N HIS A 43 -7.33 4.01 0.34
CA HIS A 43 -8.25 4.11 1.45
C HIS A 43 -7.91 5.32 2.32
N ARG A 44 -8.89 6.21 2.49
CA ARG A 44 -8.85 7.34 3.42
C ARG A 44 -9.64 7.02 4.67
N GLU A 45 -9.31 7.72 5.75
CA GLU A 45 -10.06 7.58 7.00
C GLU A 45 -11.55 7.88 6.77
N GLY A 46 -12.43 6.94 7.18
CA GLY A 46 -13.88 7.02 7.00
C GLY A 46 -14.41 6.51 5.66
N ASP A 47 -13.55 6.11 4.71
CA ASP A 47 -14.00 5.57 3.42
C ASP A 47 -14.86 4.31 3.64
N GLY A 48 -16.10 4.34 3.16
CA GLY A 48 -17.04 3.23 3.37
C GLY A 48 -17.41 2.98 4.84
N GLY A 49 -17.26 4.01 5.70
CA GLY A 49 -17.57 3.94 7.13
C GLY A 49 -16.56 3.15 7.95
N LYS A 50 -15.35 2.94 7.43
CA LYS A 50 -14.25 2.23 8.12
C LYS A 50 -13.13 3.19 8.45
N SER A 51 -12.51 2.96 9.60
CA SER A 51 -11.17 3.47 9.87
C SER A 51 -10.13 2.76 9.01
N GLN A 52 -8.95 3.37 8.87
CA GLN A 52 -7.81 2.74 8.19
C GLN A 52 -7.44 1.38 8.80
N GLN A 53 -7.53 1.22 10.12
CA GLN A 53 -7.24 -0.04 10.81
C GLN A 53 -8.26 -1.13 10.45
N GLU A 54 -9.54 -0.80 10.45
CA GLU A 54 -10.60 -1.74 10.07
C GLU A 54 -10.50 -2.15 8.60
N TRP A 55 -10.14 -1.20 7.73
CA TRP A 55 -9.87 -1.50 6.34
C TRP A 55 -8.66 -2.42 6.16
N LEU A 56 -7.55 -2.17 6.86
CA LEU A 56 -6.38 -3.05 6.80
C LEU A 56 -6.68 -4.46 7.29
N ALA A 57 -7.39 -4.60 8.41
CA ALA A 57 -7.79 -5.90 8.92
C ALA A 57 -8.67 -6.66 7.92
N PHE A 58 -9.57 -5.94 7.23
CA PHE A 58 -10.37 -6.51 6.15
C PHE A 58 -9.50 -6.92 4.95
N ALA A 59 -8.63 -6.02 4.47
CA ALA A 59 -7.79 -6.24 3.30
C ALA A 59 -6.80 -7.40 3.50
N GLN A 60 -6.27 -7.57 4.72
CA GLN A 60 -5.43 -8.72 5.05
C GLN A 60 -6.18 -10.05 4.96
N LYS A 61 -7.44 -10.07 5.43
CA LYS A 61 -8.23 -11.29 5.51
C LYS A 61 -8.84 -11.69 4.17
N PHE A 62 -9.28 -10.71 3.38
CA PHE A 62 -10.07 -10.93 2.18
C PHE A 62 -9.39 -10.46 0.89
N GLY A 63 -8.23 -9.82 1.01
CA GLY A 63 -7.59 -9.12 -0.10
C GLY A 63 -8.10 -7.70 -0.27
N GLN A 64 -7.38 -6.94 -1.08
CA GLN A 64 -7.76 -5.60 -1.53
C GLN A 64 -8.81 -5.66 -2.65
N TRP A 65 -9.55 -4.57 -2.84
CA TRP A 65 -10.47 -4.33 -3.95
C TRP A 65 -9.92 -3.20 -4.84
N PRO A 66 -9.05 -3.51 -5.80
CA PRO A 66 -8.44 -2.53 -6.68
C PRO A 66 -9.48 -1.74 -7.46
N ARG A 67 -9.34 -0.42 -7.47
CA ARG A 67 -10.11 0.46 -8.36
C ARG A 67 -9.26 0.96 -9.52
N ASP A 68 -7.95 1.05 -9.31
CA ASP A 68 -7.00 1.54 -10.30
C ASP A 68 -6.09 0.41 -10.75
N LYS A 69 -5.80 0.32 -12.06
CA LYS A 69 -4.91 -0.71 -12.58
C LYS A 69 -3.45 -0.50 -12.20
N GLN A 70 -3.05 0.76 -12.06
CA GLN A 70 -1.68 1.13 -11.72
C GLN A 70 -1.62 2.51 -11.06
N MET A 71 -0.56 2.73 -10.27
CA MET A 71 -0.26 4.02 -9.68
C MET A 71 1.26 4.22 -9.62
N ARG A 72 1.71 5.44 -9.88
CA ARG A 72 3.09 5.86 -9.64
C ARG A 72 3.12 6.78 -8.43
N LEU A 73 4.04 6.50 -7.50
CA LEU A 73 4.23 7.28 -6.28
C LEU A 73 5.68 7.75 -6.19
N PRO A 74 5.94 9.06 -6.17
CA PRO A 74 7.28 9.59 -5.94
C PRO A 74 7.85 9.05 -4.62
N LEU A 75 9.08 8.53 -4.66
CA LEU A 75 9.71 7.92 -3.48
C LEU A 75 9.83 8.89 -2.30
N ASN A 76 9.94 10.20 -2.57
CA ASN A 76 10.00 11.24 -1.54
C ASN A 76 8.67 11.49 -0.81
N ARG A 77 7.55 10.95 -1.31
CA ARG A 77 6.23 11.00 -0.66
C ARG A 77 5.89 9.73 0.13
N ILE A 78 6.75 8.71 0.06
CA ILE A 78 6.53 7.43 0.74
C ILE A 78 7.18 7.50 2.12
N LYS A 79 6.36 7.47 3.17
CA LYS A 79 6.85 7.38 4.56
C LYS A 79 7.21 5.95 4.94
N SER A 80 6.39 4.99 4.53
CA SER A 80 6.67 3.58 4.76
C SER A 80 6.07 2.69 3.67
N VAL A 81 6.69 1.52 3.47
CA VAL A 81 6.18 0.43 2.63
C VAL A 81 6.26 -0.83 3.47
N ARG A 82 5.14 -1.53 3.63
CA ARG A 82 5.07 -2.79 4.39
C ARG A 82 4.30 -3.82 3.60
N ARG A 83 4.67 -5.10 3.70
CA ARG A 83 3.86 -6.18 3.09
C ARG A 83 2.53 -6.23 3.82
N LEU A 84 1.43 -6.34 3.06
CA LEU A 84 0.09 -6.40 3.65
C LEU A 84 -0.02 -7.53 4.68
N VAL A 85 0.61 -8.68 4.40
CA VAL A 85 0.62 -9.87 5.27
C VAL A 85 1.36 -9.68 6.60
N ASP A 86 2.29 -8.72 6.69
CA ASP A 86 3.06 -8.47 7.91
C ASP A 86 2.38 -7.48 8.86
N LEU A 87 1.36 -6.77 8.38
CA LEU A 87 0.66 -5.78 9.18
C LEU A 87 -0.13 -6.51 10.27
N SER A 88 0.14 -6.20 11.53
CA SER A 88 -0.70 -6.68 12.62
C SER A 88 -1.87 -5.72 12.82
N PRO A 89 -3.12 -6.19 13.04
CA PRO A 89 -4.27 -5.32 13.30
C PRO A 89 -4.08 -4.34 14.48
N ALA A 90 -3.11 -4.61 15.36
CA ALA A 90 -2.82 -3.85 16.57
C ALA A 90 -1.64 -2.87 16.45
N THR A 91 -1.01 -2.73 15.28
CA THR A 91 0.20 -1.89 15.17
C THR A 91 0.23 -1.12 13.85
N LEU A 92 -0.25 0.12 13.92
CA LEU A 92 -0.04 1.16 12.93
C LEU A 92 0.58 2.37 13.62
#